data_AF-A0A521YWW3-F1
#
_entry.id   AF-A0A521YWW3-F1
#
_cell.length_a   1.000
_cell.length_b   1.000
_cell.length_c   1.000
_cell.angle_alpha   90.00
_cell.angle_beta   90.00
_cell.angle_gamma   90.00
#
_symmetry.space_group_name_H-M   'P 1'
#
loop_
_entity.id
_entity.type
_entity.pdbx_description
1 polymer ?
#
loop_
_entity_poly.entity_id
_entity_poly.type
_entity_poly.pdbx_seq_one_letter_code
_entity_poly.pdbx_strand_id
1 'polypeptide(L)'
;MREELLAAAERALEQWIKARGEVPTSETSEGFRLLALHRQGARGVPSFNACRETCREIAYHYNLLESSKDERTQAMMQMLVRHLELFVRGKLEVNGLGEFCCSSRALRLESAPAKIPEGANHG
;
A
#
# COMPACT_ATOMS: atom_id res chain seq x y z
N MET A 1 1.57 14.81 -15.29
CA MET A 1 2.19 14.64 -13.96
C MET A 1 1.18 14.56 -12.80
N ARG A 2 0.45 15.62 -12.40
CA ARG A 2 -0.53 15.50 -11.28
C ARG A 2 -1.59 14.41 -11.51
N GLU A 3 -2.09 14.31 -12.74
CA GLU A 3 -3.06 13.27 -13.15
C GLU A 3 -2.43 11.87 -13.08
N GLU A 4 -1.17 11.74 -13.47
CA GLU A 4 -0.44 10.47 -13.42
C GLU A 4 -0.23 10.01 -11.98
N LEU A 5 0.05 10.95 -11.06
CA LEU A 5 0.19 10.69 -9.64
C LEU A 5 -1.14 10.29 -8.99
N LEU A 6 -2.22 11.01 -9.30
CA LEU A 6 -3.55 10.64 -8.83
C LEU A 6 -3.95 9.25 -9.36
N ALA A 7 -3.75 9.00 -10.66
CA ALA A 7 -4.05 7.71 -11.27
C ALA A 7 -3.17 6.58 -10.69
N ALA A 8 -1.92 6.83 -10.31
CA ALA A 8 -1.07 5.86 -9.62
C ALA A 8 -1.63 5.51 -8.22
N ALA A 9 -2.04 6.52 -7.46
CA ALA A 9 -2.69 6.30 -6.17
C ALA A 9 -3.98 5.50 -6.29
N GLU A 10 -4.82 5.79 -7.30
CA GLU A 10 -6.03 5.03 -7.56
C GLU A 10 -5.72 3.58 -7.95
N ARG A 11 -4.75 3.35 -8.84
CA ARG A 11 -4.32 2.00 -9.23
C ARG A 11 -3.84 1.18 -8.03
N ALA A 12 -3.13 1.78 -7.08
CA ALA A 12 -2.73 1.09 -5.86
C ALA A 12 -3.96 0.60 -5.08
N LEU A 13 -4.96 1.45 -4.87
CA LEU A 13 -6.19 1.04 -4.18
C LEU A 13 -7.01 0.03 -4.98
N GLU A 14 -7.04 0.13 -6.32
CA GLU A 14 -7.68 -0.87 -7.16
C GLU A 14 -7.03 -2.24 -7.02
N GLN A 15 -5.69 -2.32 -6.97
CA GLN A 15 -4.98 -3.59 -6.78
C GLN A 15 -5.39 -4.24 -5.47
N TRP A 16 -5.49 -3.46 -4.38
CA TRP A 16 -5.98 -3.96 -3.10
C TRP A 16 -7.40 -4.53 -3.19
N ILE A 17 -8.31 -3.81 -3.84
CA ILE A 17 -9.72 -4.21 -3.96
C ILE A 17 -9.86 -5.44 -4.87
N LYS A 18 -9.20 -5.45 -6.04
CA LYS A 18 -9.19 -6.57 -6.99
C LYS A 18 -8.60 -7.83 -6.37
N ALA A 19 -7.53 -7.70 -5.60
CA ALA A 19 -6.90 -8.86 -4.94
C ALA A 19 -7.81 -9.50 -3.88
N ARG A 20 -8.80 -8.77 -3.37
CA ARG A 20 -9.86 -9.28 -2.48
C ARG A 20 -11.08 -9.81 -3.25
N GLY A 21 -11.04 -9.88 -4.57
CA GLY A 21 -12.14 -10.33 -5.42
C GLY A 21 -13.28 -9.33 -5.57
N GLU A 22 -13.07 -8.07 -5.18
CA GLU A 22 -14.06 -7.00 -5.32
C GLU A 22 -13.82 -6.20 -6.62
N VAL A 23 -14.88 -5.64 -7.19
CA VAL A 23 -14.79 -4.72 -8.34
C VAL A 23 -14.52 -3.30 -7.83
N PRO A 24 -13.44 -2.63 -8.26
CA PRO A 24 -13.18 -1.26 -7.81
C PRO A 24 -14.28 -0.29 -8.25
N THR A 25 -14.74 0.53 -7.33
CA THR A 25 -15.77 1.54 -7.61
C THR A 25 -15.32 2.54 -8.67
N SER A 26 -16.28 3.00 -9.47
CA SER A 26 -16.15 4.15 -10.37
C SER A 26 -16.76 5.43 -9.77
N GLU A 27 -17.34 5.34 -8.56
CA GLU A 27 -17.92 6.48 -7.85
C GLU A 27 -16.83 7.42 -7.30
N THR A 28 -17.27 8.61 -6.89
CA THR A 28 -16.43 9.61 -6.22
C THR A 28 -16.93 9.88 -4.81
N SER A 29 -16.00 10.17 -3.90
CA SER A 29 -16.30 10.70 -2.56
C SER A 29 -15.55 12.02 -2.40
N GLU A 30 -16.23 13.06 -1.94
CA GLU A 30 -15.64 14.41 -1.81
C GLU A 30 -15.00 14.91 -3.13
N GLY A 31 -15.54 14.49 -4.29
CA GLY A 31 -15.03 14.83 -5.62
C GLY A 31 -13.89 13.93 -6.15
N PHE A 32 -13.39 12.99 -5.35
CA PHE A 32 -12.28 12.11 -5.74
C PHE A 32 -12.69 10.64 -5.75
N ARG A 33 -12.36 9.95 -6.84
CA ARG A 33 -12.49 8.50 -6.91
C ARG A 33 -11.50 7.79 -5.98
N LEU A 34 -10.29 8.33 -5.82
CA LEU A 34 -9.32 7.89 -4.79
C LEU A 34 -9.95 7.71 -3.40
N LEU A 35 -10.77 8.66 -2.94
CA LEU A 35 -11.40 8.61 -1.61
C LEU A 35 -12.53 7.58 -1.55
N ALA A 36 -13.26 7.37 -2.65
CA ALA A 36 -14.26 6.31 -2.75
C ALA A 36 -13.61 4.92 -2.73
N LEU A 37 -12.52 4.73 -3.48
CA LEU A 37 -11.72 3.51 -3.47
C LEU A 37 -11.17 3.22 -2.07
N HIS A 38 -10.66 4.23 -1.36
CA HIS A 38 -10.20 4.05 0.01
C HIS A 38 -11.35 3.57 0.92
N ARG A 39 -12.52 4.22 0.84
CA ARG A 39 -13.69 3.84 1.64
C ARG A 39 -14.12 2.39 1.37
N GLN A 40 -14.12 1.97 0.10
CA GLN A 40 -14.36 0.57 -0.27
C GLN A 40 -13.29 -0.36 0.31
N GLY A 41 -12.02 -0.04 0.10
CA GLY A 41 -10.88 -0.85 0.55
C GLY A 41 -10.78 -1.00 2.07
N ALA A 42 -11.26 -0.01 2.84
CA ALA A 42 -11.29 -0.04 4.29
C ALA A 42 -12.48 -0.82 4.87
N ARG A 43 -13.51 -1.13 4.08
CA ARG A 43 -14.70 -1.85 4.55
C ARG A 43 -14.32 -3.23 5.08
N GLY A 44 -14.61 -3.46 6.37
CA GLY A 44 -14.29 -4.71 7.06
C GLY A 44 -12.80 -4.91 7.38
N VAL A 45 -11.93 -3.92 7.08
CA VAL A 45 -10.48 -4.02 7.32
C VAL A 45 -9.98 -2.77 8.05
N PRO A 46 -10.12 -2.69 9.39
CA PRO A 46 -9.74 -1.52 10.18
C PRO A 46 -8.29 -1.07 9.96
N SER A 47 -7.38 -2.03 9.77
CA SER A 47 -5.96 -1.75 9.55
C SER A 47 -5.66 -1.07 8.21
N PHE A 48 -6.61 -1.08 7.26
CA PHE A 48 -6.49 -0.39 5.97
C PHE A 48 -6.91 1.09 6.09
N ASN A 49 -7.74 1.45 7.07
CA ASN A 49 -8.13 2.84 7.34
C ASN A 49 -6.94 3.74 7.74
N ALA A 50 -5.78 3.14 8.04
CA ALA A 50 -4.54 3.85 8.35
C ALA A 50 -4.02 4.72 7.19
N CYS A 51 -4.36 4.41 5.93
CA CYS A 51 -3.96 5.23 4.78
C CYS A 51 -5.00 6.31 4.40
N ARG A 52 -6.07 6.48 5.18
CA ARG A 52 -7.13 7.48 4.94
C ARG A 52 -6.58 8.89 4.80
N GLU A 53 -5.65 9.26 5.68
CA GLU A 53 -5.09 10.62 5.69
C GLU A 53 -4.13 10.83 4.52
N THR A 54 -3.29 9.84 4.20
CA THR A 54 -2.46 9.87 2.98
C THR A 54 -3.31 10.07 1.72
N CYS A 55 -4.49 9.44 1.62
CA CYS A 55 -5.38 9.66 0.49
C CYS A 55 -5.95 11.09 0.44
N ARG A 56 -6.27 11.70 1.60
CA ARG A 56 -6.70 13.11 1.65
C ARG A 56 -5.59 14.08 1.29
N GLU A 57 -4.39 13.84 1.78
CA GLU A 57 -3.23 14.68 1.45
C GLU A 57 -2.90 14.63 -0.04
N ILE A 58 -3.00 13.45 -0.69
CA ILE A 58 -2.86 13.34 -2.15
C ILE A 58 -3.91 14.19 -2.88
N ALA A 59 -5.18 14.11 -2.46
CA ALA A 59 -6.26 14.91 -3.04
C ALA A 59 -6.04 16.43 -2.83
N TYR A 60 -5.57 16.82 -1.64
CA TYR A 60 -5.19 18.20 -1.32
C TYR A 60 -4.05 18.70 -2.23
N HIS A 61 -2.96 17.95 -2.35
CA HIS A 61 -1.83 18.33 -3.19
C HIS A 61 -2.17 18.33 -4.68
N TYR A 62 -3.04 17.43 -5.13
CA TYR A 62 -3.57 17.46 -6.49
C TYR A 62 -4.27 18.79 -6.80
N ASN A 63 -5.15 19.25 -5.91
CA ASN A 63 -5.83 20.55 -6.05
C ASN A 63 -4.84 21.72 -5.97
N LEU A 64 -3.88 21.66 -5.05
CA LEU A 64 -2.90 22.74 -4.89
C LEU A 64 -2.06 22.92 -6.17
N LEU A 65 -1.66 21.82 -6.81
CA LEU A 65 -0.92 21.82 -8.08
C LEU A 65 -1.69 22.42 -9.27
N GLU A 66 -3.00 22.60 -9.15
CA GLU A 66 -3.77 23.36 -10.13
C GLU A 66 -3.49 24.86 -10.07
N SER A 67 -3.35 25.38 -8.86
CA SER A 67 -3.16 26.81 -8.62
C SER A 67 -1.68 27.23 -8.56
N SER A 68 -0.78 26.32 -8.16
CA SER A 68 0.65 26.58 -8.03
C SER A 68 1.45 25.44 -8.64
N LYS A 69 2.22 25.71 -9.69
CA LYS A 69 3.20 24.75 -10.26
C LYS A 69 4.48 24.69 -9.41
N ASP A 70 4.30 24.58 -8.09
CA ASP A 70 5.39 24.51 -7.13
C ASP A 70 6.02 23.11 -7.12
N GLU A 71 7.32 23.05 -7.40
CA GLU A 71 8.08 21.80 -7.43
C GLU A 71 8.07 21.07 -6.09
N ARG A 72 8.04 21.81 -4.97
CA ARG A 72 7.99 21.22 -3.63
C ARG A 72 6.66 20.52 -3.39
N THR A 73 5.55 21.14 -3.78
CA THR A 73 4.21 20.54 -3.75
C THR A 73 4.17 19.26 -4.60
N GLN A 74 4.77 19.28 -5.78
CA GLN A 74 4.82 18.10 -6.65
C GLN A 74 5.67 16.98 -6.03
N ALA A 75 6.82 17.31 -5.42
CA ALA A 75 7.67 16.34 -4.73
C ALA A 75 6.94 15.71 -3.52
N MET A 76 6.17 16.52 -2.78
CA MET A 76 5.35 16.04 -1.67
C MET A 76 4.28 15.05 -2.14
N MET A 77 3.53 15.40 -3.19
CA MET A 77 2.53 14.49 -3.77
C MET A 77 3.17 13.16 -4.22
N GLN A 78 4.33 13.21 -4.89
CA GLN A 78 5.07 12.01 -5.29
C GLN A 78 5.44 11.11 -4.11
N MET A 79 5.94 11.70 -3.02
CA MET A 79 6.29 10.97 -1.81
C MET A 79 5.07 10.29 -1.19
N LEU A 80 3.92 10.97 -1.14
CA LEU A 80 2.67 10.44 -0.59
C LEU A 80 2.12 9.29 -1.43
N VAL A 81 2.15 9.41 -2.76
CA VAL A 81 1.77 8.32 -3.67
C VAL A 81 2.66 7.11 -3.45
N ARG A 82 3.99 7.31 -3.37
CA ARG A 82 4.94 6.22 -3.12
C ARG A 82 4.71 5.56 -1.76
N HIS A 83 4.39 6.34 -0.73
CA HIS A 83 4.03 5.80 0.58
C HIS A 83 2.77 4.94 0.51
N LEU A 84 1.73 5.40 -0.20
CA LEU A 84 0.50 4.63 -0.40
C LEU A 84 0.76 3.31 -1.14
N GLU A 85 1.57 3.32 -2.20
CA GLU A 85 1.95 2.11 -2.94
C GLU A 85 2.66 1.09 -2.04
N LEU A 86 3.63 1.55 -1.23
CA LEU A 86 4.35 0.69 -0.29
C LEU A 86 3.42 0.14 0.80
N PHE A 87 2.51 0.95 1.32
CA PHE A 87 1.50 0.52 2.27
C PHE A 87 0.60 -0.57 1.69
N VAL A 88 0.05 -0.36 0.49
CA VAL A 88 -0.81 -1.34 -0.19
C VAL A 88 -0.04 -2.63 -0.47
N ARG A 89 1.19 -2.53 -0.97
CA ARG A 89 2.04 -3.71 -1.20
C ARG A 89 2.26 -4.50 0.08
N GLY A 90 2.55 -3.83 1.19
CA GLY A 90 2.69 -4.49 2.49
C GLY A 90 1.38 -5.15 2.96
N LYS A 91 0.22 -4.53 2.69
CA LYS A 91 -1.08 -5.14 3.00
C LYS A 91 -1.35 -6.38 2.16
N LEU A 92 -1.06 -6.32 0.87
CA LEU A 92 -1.15 -7.45 -0.04
C LEU A 92 -0.26 -8.62 0.46
N GLU A 93 0.98 -8.33 0.86
CA GLU A 93 1.92 -9.33 1.37
C GLU A 93 1.42 -9.99 2.67
N VAL A 94 0.99 -9.19 3.65
CA VAL A 94 0.51 -9.70 4.95
C VAL A 94 -0.75 -10.56 4.80
N ASN A 95 -1.60 -10.27 3.81
CA ASN A 95 -2.81 -11.04 3.55
C ASN A 95 -2.59 -12.23 2.60
N GLY A 96 -1.36 -12.45 2.11
CA GLY A 96 -1.07 -13.48 1.11
C GLY A 96 -1.76 -13.23 -0.23
N LEU A 97 -2.11 -11.98 -0.52
CA LEU A 97 -2.83 -11.55 -1.71
C LEU A 97 -1.81 -10.98 -2.72
N GLY A 98 -1.44 -11.77 -3.73
CA GLY A 98 -0.53 -11.37 -4.81
C GLY A 98 0.58 -12.39 -5.06
N GLU A 99 1.11 -12.41 -6.28
CA GLU A 99 2.30 -13.23 -6.60
C GLU A 99 3.57 -12.52 -6.14
N PHE A 100 4.09 -12.93 -4.99
CA PHE A 100 5.38 -12.48 -4.50
C PHE A 100 6.47 -13.42 -5.02
N CYS A 101 7.17 -12.99 -6.07
CA CYS A 101 8.42 -13.63 -6.48
C CYS A 101 9.51 -13.27 -5.45
N CYS A 102 9.54 -14.02 -4.35
CA CYS A 102 10.50 -13.84 -3.25
C CYS A 102 11.88 -14.39 -3.62
N SER A 103 12.72 -13.60 -4.29
CA SER A 103 14.18 -13.86 -4.33
C SER A 103 14.86 -13.71 -2.96
N SER A 104 14.16 -13.17 -1.95
CA SER A 104 14.66 -12.94 -0.59
C SER A 104 14.38 -14.09 0.40
N ARG A 105 13.74 -15.19 -0.03
CA ARG A 105 13.47 -16.34 0.87
C ARG A 105 14.76 -17.02 1.36
N ALA A 106 15.85 -16.92 0.61
CA ALA A 106 17.13 -17.54 0.95
C ALA A 106 17.75 -17.00 2.25
N LEU A 107 17.58 -15.71 2.57
CA LEU A 107 18.25 -15.07 3.71
C LEU A 107 17.67 -15.44 5.08
N ARG A 108 16.45 -15.99 5.14
CA ARG A 108 15.80 -16.36 6.43
C ARG A 108 16.04 -17.83 6.81
N LEU A 109 16.55 -18.66 5.89
CA LEU A 109 16.88 -20.06 6.15
C LEU A 109 18.31 -20.26 6.69
N GLU A 110 19.24 -19.35 6.38
CA GLU A 110 20.63 -19.45 6.86
C GLU A 110 20.80 -19.11 8.36
N SER A 111 19.79 -18.50 9.01
CA SER A 111 19.86 -18.10 10.42
C SER A 111 19.18 -19.09 11.38
N ALA A 112 18.94 -20.34 10.99
CA ALA A 112 18.45 -21.35 11.92
C ALA A 112 19.56 -21.73 12.93
N PRO A 113 19.33 -21.63 14.25
CA PRO A 113 20.33 -22.04 15.23
C PRO A 113 20.56 -23.55 15.17
N ALA A 114 21.83 -23.96 15.15
CA ALA A 114 22.23 -25.36 15.19
C ALA A 114 21.61 -26.07 16.41
N LYS A 115 20.95 -27.21 16.17
CA LYS A 115 20.50 -28.11 17.23
C LYS A 115 21.71 -28.54 18.07
N ILE A 116 21.70 -28.23 19.36
CA ILE A 116 22.61 -28.82 20.34
C ILE A 116 22.14 -30.28 20.53
N PRO A 117 23.00 -31.30 20.34
CA PRO A 117 22.61 -32.68 20.59
C PRO A 117 22.47 -32.94 22.09
N GLU A 118 21.25 -33.27 22.52
CA GLU A 118 20.97 -33.91 23.81
C GLU A 118 21.45 -35.37 23.77
N GLY A 119 22.31 -35.75 24.72
CA GLY A 119 22.56 -37.17 25.03
C GLY A 119 23.99 -37.51 25.41
N ALA A 120 24.31 -37.45 26.71
CA ALA A 120 25.34 -38.30 27.32
C ALA A 120 24.99 -38.54 28.79
N ASN A 121 24.23 -39.61 29.05
CA ASN A 121 24.08 -40.21 30.38
C ASN A 121 24.79 -41.56 30.38
N HIS A 122 25.89 -41.69 31.12
CA HIS A 122 26.49 -42.93 31.63
C HIS A 122 27.27 -42.45 32.87
N GLY A 123 26.91 -42.78 34.11
CA GLY A 123 26.95 -44.10 34.71
C GLY A 123 27.77 -43.97 36.00
#